data_AF-N1W6V0-F1
#
_entry.id   AF-N1W6V0-F1
#
_cell.length_a   1.000
_cell.length_b   1.000
_cell.length_c   1.000
_cell.angle_alpha   90.00
_cell.angle_beta   90.00
_cell.angle_gamma   90.00
#
_symmetry.space_group_name_H-M   'P 1'
#
loop_
_entity.id
_entity.type
_entity.pdbx_description
1 polymer ?
#
loop_
_entity_poly.entity_id
_entity_poly.type
_entity_poly.pdbx_seq_one_letter_code
_entity_poly.pdbx_strand_id
1 'polypeptide(L)'
;MNSLDLNDLPFLKEESLRVFHWLLAEYPKVGVQKSSKEESSNVHSKENLETQSEDQLETIELPTFPIRWKTEQMGKIFEWVVSDMGSVTLRLGGLEGNRRNPSPIFYLSLRKTDEGKFFWTDPEGNPILFPDPSIRKEIQNRIQLYVDSVS
;
A
#
# COMPACT_ATOMS: atom_id res chain seq x y z
N MET A 1 -24.26 13.76 9.37
CA MET A 1 -23.28 12.70 9.03
C MET A 1 -23.99 11.36 9.11
N ASN A 2 -24.34 10.78 7.97
CA ASN A 2 -24.74 9.37 7.92
C ASN A 2 -23.57 8.49 8.39
N SER A 3 -23.86 7.57 9.30
CA SER A 3 -22.89 6.54 9.68
C SER A 3 -22.71 5.57 8.51
N LEU A 4 -21.48 5.11 8.30
CA LEU A 4 -21.23 3.94 7.47
C LEU A 4 -22.00 2.75 8.05
N ASP A 5 -22.72 2.03 7.20
CA ASP A 5 -23.47 0.84 7.59
C ASP A 5 -22.96 -0.42 6.88
N LEU A 6 -23.40 -1.60 7.33
CA LEU A 6 -22.93 -2.88 6.79
C LEU A 6 -23.26 -3.07 5.30
N ASN A 7 -24.29 -2.40 4.78
CA ASN A 7 -24.65 -2.47 3.37
C ASN A 7 -23.68 -1.65 2.50
N ASP A 8 -22.91 -0.73 3.10
CA ASP A 8 -21.87 0.02 2.41
C ASP A 8 -20.61 -0.82 2.18
N LEU A 9 -20.42 -1.93 2.91
CA LEU A 9 -19.19 -2.73 2.90
C LEU A 9 -18.74 -3.18 1.49
N PRO A 10 -19.63 -3.64 0.58
CA PRO A 10 -19.23 -3.97 -0.78
C PRO A 10 -18.61 -2.78 -1.53
N PHE A 11 -19.21 -1.60 -1.41
CA PHE A 11 -18.72 -0.37 -2.04
C PHE A 11 -17.41 0.09 -1.39
N LEU A 12 -17.31 0.04 -0.06
CA LEU A 12 -16.09 0.38 0.67
C LEU A 12 -14.91 -0.51 0.23
N LYS A 13 -15.15 -1.81 0.03
CA LYS A 13 -14.14 -2.76 -0.46
C LYS A 13 -13.70 -2.43 -1.88
N GLU A 14 -14.63 -2.10 -2.78
CA GLU A 14 -14.32 -1.72 -4.16
C GLU A 14 -13.44 -0.47 -4.21
N GLU A 15 -13.82 0.59 -3.49
CA GLU A 15 -13.02 1.81 -3.41
C GLU A 15 -11.67 1.57 -2.73
N SER A 16 -11.61 0.68 -1.74
CA SER A 16 -10.36 0.26 -1.09
C SER A 16 -9.42 -0.47 -2.04
N LEU A 17 -9.95 -1.34 -2.91
CA LEU A 17 -9.15 -2.00 -3.96
C LEU A 17 -8.66 -0.99 -5.00
N ARG A 18 -9.52 -0.04 -5.39
CA ARG A 18 -9.15 1.02 -6.35
C ARG A 18 -7.99 1.87 -5.84
N VAL A 19 -8.02 2.32 -4.58
CA VAL A 19 -6.90 3.07 -3.98
C VAL A 19 -5.67 2.20 -3.81
N PHE A 20 -5.83 0.92 -3.44
CA PHE A 20 -4.72 -0.03 -3.36
C PHE A 20 -3.98 -0.14 -4.69
N HIS A 21 -4.67 -0.39 -5.79
CA HIS A 21 -4.03 -0.52 -7.11
C HIS A 21 -3.33 0.76 -7.55
N TRP A 22 -3.96 1.92 -7.31
CA TRP A 22 -3.34 3.21 -7.60
C TRP A 22 -2.06 3.43 -6.78
N LEU A 23 -2.10 3.19 -5.47
CA LEU A 23 -0.94 3.34 -4.60
C LEU A 23 0.16 2.33 -4.92
N LEU A 24 -0.19 1.10 -5.26
CA LEU A 24 0.78 0.07 -5.61
C LEU A 24 1.55 0.41 -6.89
N ALA A 25 0.89 1.04 -7.87
CA ALA A 25 1.53 1.51 -9.09
C ALA A 25 2.54 2.64 -8.82
N GLU A 26 2.25 3.52 -7.85
CA GLU A 26 3.12 4.65 -7.49
C GLU A 26 4.20 4.27 -6.48
N TYR A 27 3.89 3.34 -5.58
CA TYR A 27 4.72 2.90 -4.46
C TYR A 27 4.84 1.37 -4.50
N PRO A 28 5.61 0.81 -5.44
CA PRO A 28 5.73 -0.62 -5.62
C PRO A 28 6.31 -1.31 -4.37
N LYS A 29 6.01 -2.60 -4.25
CA LYS A 29 6.54 -3.42 -3.15
C LYS A 29 8.05 -3.46 -3.22
N VAL A 30 8.72 -3.36 -2.07
CA VAL A 30 10.15 -3.69 -1.99
C VAL A 30 10.30 -5.15 -2.41
N GLY A 31 11.08 -5.40 -3.46
CA GLY A 31 11.46 -6.76 -3.83
C GLY A 31 12.15 -7.41 -2.65
N VAL A 32 11.67 -8.58 -2.22
CA VAL A 32 12.43 -9.39 -1.27
C VAL A 32 13.75 -9.70 -1.96
N GLN A 33 14.81 -8.98 -1.61
CA GLN A 33 16.16 -9.38 -1.95
C GLN A 33 16.32 -10.74 -1.29
N LYS A 34 16.27 -11.82 -2.09
CA LYS A 34 16.86 -13.09 -1.70
C LYS A 34 18.31 -12.75 -1.39
N SER A 35 18.64 -12.68 -0.12
CA SER A 35 20.02 -12.61 0.34
C SER A 35 20.69 -13.91 -0.07
N SER A 36 21.23 -13.97 -1.29
CA SER A 36 22.17 -14.99 -1.70
C SER A 36 23.52 -14.68 -1.06
N LYS A 37 23.68 -15.14 0.18
CA LYS A 37 24.97 -15.60 0.71
C LYS A 37 25.02 -17.12 0.55
N GLU A 38 26.24 -17.63 0.39
CA GLU A 38 26.68 -19.01 0.07
C GLU A 38 26.90 -19.21 -1.44
N GLU A 39 28.09 -18.87 -1.95
CA GLU A 39 29.32 -19.69 -1.97
C GLU A 39 29.22 -20.91 -2.90
N SER A 40 29.68 -20.69 -4.14
CA SER A 40 30.69 -21.47 -4.84
C SER A 40 30.90 -22.95 -4.42
N SER A 41 30.29 -23.89 -5.15
CA SER A 41 31.02 -25.07 -5.62
C SER A 41 30.31 -25.74 -6.81
N ASN A 42 30.95 -25.54 -7.96
CA ASN A 42 31.02 -26.31 -9.20
C ASN A 42 30.55 -27.80 -9.14
N VAL A 43 29.68 -28.24 -10.07
CA VAL A 43 29.90 -29.33 -11.06
C VAL A 43 28.62 -29.55 -11.90
N HIS A 44 28.74 -29.22 -13.19
CA HIS A 44 28.28 -29.94 -14.40
C HIS A 44 26.99 -30.80 -14.35
N SER A 45 25.99 -30.47 -15.17
CA SER A 45 25.59 -31.26 -16.37
C SER A 45 24.45 -30.59 -17.16
N LYS A 46 24.47 -30.84 -18.47
CA LYS A 46 23.74 -30.20 -19.56
C LYS A 46 22.28 -30.68 -19.72
N GLU A 47 21.59 -30.01 -20.64
CA GLU A 47 20.30 -30.32 -21.29
C GLU A 47 19.07 -30.00 -20.42
N ASN A 48 18.12 -29.15 -20.82
CA ASN A 48 17.54 -28.95 -22.14
C ASN A 48 17.07 -27.49 -22.34
N LEU A 49 17.38 -26.91 -23.50
CA LEU A 49 16.72 -25.72 -24.03
C LEU A 49 15.56 -26.20 -24.90
N GLU A 50 14.32 -25.96 -24.49
CA GLU A 50 13.23 -25.63 -25.42
C GLU A 50 12.03 -25.08 -24.64
N THR A 51 11.83 -23.77 -24.80
CA THR A 51 10.56 -23.13 -25.11
C THR A 51 9.31 -23.65 -24.40
N GLN A 52 8.89 -22.93 -23.37
CA GLN A 52 7.48 -22.62 -23.17
C GLN A 52 7.36 -21.41 -22.25
N SER A 53 7.16 -20.26 -22.89
CA SER A 53 6.39 -19.15 -22.37
C SER A 53 5.02 -19.69 -21.94
N GLU A 54 4.91 -20.11 -20.69
CA GLU A 54 3.65 -20.41 -20.06
C GLU A 54 3.28 -19.25 -19.16
N ASP A 55 2.18 -18.62 -19.55
CA ASP A 55 1.33 -17.74 -18.78
C ASP A 55 1.52 -17.93 -17.28
N GLN A 56 2.18 -16.95 -16.64
CA GLN A 56 1.74 -16.53 -15.32
C GLN A 56 0.35 -15.90 -15.50
N LEU A 57 -0.64 -16.75 -15.76
CA LEU A 57 -2.00 -16.48 -15.37
C LEU A 57 -1.94 -16.46 -13.84
N GLU A 58 -1.49 -15.32 -13.30
CA GLU A 58 -1.72 -14.96 -11.92
C GLU A 58 -3.22 -15.19 -11.73
N THR A 59 -3.55 -16.31 -11.07
CA THR A 59 -4.82 -16.37 -10.37
C THR A 59 -4.78 -15.13 -9.51
N ILE A 60 -5.56 -14.10 -9.89
CA ILE A 60 -5.64 -12.85 -9.16
C ILE A 60 -6.26 -13.23 -7.83
N GLU A 61 -5.44 -13.73 -6.90
CA GLU A 61 -5.81 -13.92 -5.52
C GLU A 61 -6.11 -12.51 -5.04
N LEU A 62 -7.41 -12.21 -4.92
CA LEU A 62 -7.86 -10.94 -4.39
C LEU A 62 -7.17 -10.78 -3.03
N PRO A 63 -6.42 -9.68 -2.84
CA PRO A 63 -5.66 -9.50 -1.62
C PRO A 63 -6.62 -9.50 -0.42
N THR A 64 -6.26 -10.25 0.62
CA THR A 64 -7.07 -10.32 1.84
C THR A 64 -6.93 -9.04 2.65
N PHE A 65 -8.04 -8.49 3.11
CA PHE A 65 -8.04 -7.28 3.94
C PHE A 65 -7.61 -7.60 5.39
N PRO A 66 -6.91 -6.67 6.07
CA PRO A 66 -6.35 -5.44 5.53
C PRO A 66 -5.15 -5.72 4.61
N ILE A 67 -5.13 -5.06 3.44
CA ILE A 67 -4.06 -5.21 2.45
C ILE A 67 -2.84 -4.46 2.94
N ARG A 68 -1.70 -5.15 3.00
CA ARG A 68 -0.43 -4.61 3.51
C ARG A 68 0.68 -4.81 2.51
N TRP A 69 1.51 -3.79 2.32
CA TRP A 69 2.77 -3.93 1.62
C TRP A 69 3.79 -2.92 2.10
N LYS A 70 5.07 -3.23 1.88
CA LYS A 70 6.16 -2.35 2.24
C LYS A 70 6.73 -1.70 0.99
N THR A 71 7.09 -0.42 1.10
CA THR A 71 7.81 0.33 0.08
C THR A 71 9.08 0.93 0.70
N GLU A 72 10.08 1.23 -0.12
CA GLU A 72 11.31 1.89 0.31
C GLU A 72 11.34 3.29 -0.30
N GLN A 73 11.56 4.31 0.53
CA GLN A 73 11.72 5.70 0.11
C GLN A 73 12.84 6.30 0.96
N MET A 74 13.77 7.03 0.35
CA MET A 74 14.85 7.73 1.07
C MET A 74 15.65 6.82 2.03
N GLY A 75 15.86 5.54 1.66
CA GLY A 75 16.56 4.55 2.49
C GLY A 75 15.81 4.10 3.75
N LYS A 76 14.52 4.44 3.87
CA LYS A 76 13.63 4.02 4.96
C LYS A 76 12.52 3.13 4.42
N ILE A 77 12.14 2.14 5.21
CA ILE A 77 11.04 1.22 4.89
C ILE A 77 9.75 1.76 5.48
N PHE A 78 8.75 1.91 4.63
CA PHE A 78 7.38 2.29 5.00
C PHE A 78 6.43 1.13 4.76
N GLU A 79 5.35 1.04 5.53
CA GLU A 79 4.26 0.09 5.36
C GLU A 79 2.98 0.84 5.02
N TRP A 80 2.36 0.43 3.91
CA TRP A 80 1.01 0.80 3.55
C TRP A 80 0.02 -0.21 4.13
N VAL A 81 -1.10 0.29 4.62
CA VAL A 81 -2.22 -0.51 5.12
C VAL A 81 -3.51 0.04 4.52
N VAL A 82 -4.28 -0.81 3.85
CA VAL A 82 -5.60 -0.49 3.29
C VAL A 82 -6.64 -1.40 3.91
N SER A 83 -7.65 -0.84 4.57
CA SER A 83 -8.75 -1.60 5.19
C SER A 83 -9.89 -1.85 4.21
N ASP A 84 -10.71 -2.87 4.46
CA ASP A 84 -11.98 -3.08 3.75
C ASP A 84 -13.04 -2.01 4.05
N MET A 85 -12.86 -1.24 5.12
CA MET A 85 -13.72 -0.14 5.55
C MET A 85 -13.39 1.22 4.90
N GLY A 86 -12.54 1.28 3.87
CA GLY A 86 -12.21 2.54 3.20
C GLY A 86 -11.25 3.43 3.99
N SER A 87 -10.20 2.86 4.59
CA SER A 87 -9.13 3.63 5.20
C SER A 87 -7.78 3.23 4.64
N VAL A 88 -6.89 4.22 4.50
CA VAL A 88 -5.53 4.07 3.99
C VAL A 88 -4.59 4.68 5.01
N THR A 89 -3.53 3.97 5.35
CA THR A 89 -2.49 4.47 6.25
C THR A 89 -1.11 4.19 5.69
N LEU A 90 -0.24 5.19 5.76
CA LEU A 90 1.21 5.03 5.62
C LEU A 90 1.84 5.15 7.00
N ARG A 91 2.72 4.21 7.34
CA ARG A 91 3.48 4.22 8.60
C ARG A 91 4.89 3.68 8.38
N LEU A 92 5.73 3.73 9.41
CA LEU A 92 7.03 3.07 9.33
C LEU A 92 6.92 1.55 9.34
N GLY A 93 7.67 0.89 8.45
CA GLY A 93 7.70 -0.56 8.27
C GLY A 93 9.02 -1.24 8.65
N GLY A 94 10.02 -0.48 9.13
CA GLY A 94 11.32 -0.98 9.62
C GLY A 94 11.35 -1.32 11.12
N LEU A 95 12.54 -1.37 11.73
CA LEU A 95 12.72 -1.65 13.17
C LEU A 95 11.95 -0.66 14.08
N GLU A 96 11.85 0.60 13.67
CA GLU A 96 11.04 1.63 14.36
C GLU A 96 9.51 1.41 14.21
N GLY A 97 9.10 0.67 13.19
CA GLY A 97 7.72 0.24 12.93
C GLY A 97 7.27 -0.93 13.81
N ASN A 98 8.18 -1.61 14.52
CA ASN A 98 7.86 -2.72 15.43
C ASN A 98 7.16 -2.29 16.73
N ARG A 99 6.82 -1.01 16.88
CA ARG A 99 5.95 -0.54 17.96
C ARG A 99 4.56 -1.15 17.78
N ARG A 100 3.89 -1.47 18.89
CA ARG A 100 2.55 -2.10 18.90
C ARG A 100 1.47 -1.27 18.17
N ASN A 101 1.75 0.01 17.90
CA ASN A 101 0.96 0.90 17.04
C ASN A 101 1.82 2.10 16.57
N PRO A 102 2.57 2.01 15.46
CA PRO A 102 3.35 3.14 15.00
C PRO A 102 2.41 4.26 14.50
N SER A 103 2.72 5.50 14.85
CA SER A 103 1.92 6.66 14.43
C SER A 103 1.83 6.73 12.90
N PRO A 104 0.65 7.03 12.34
CA PRO A 104 0.51 7.22 10.91
C PRO A 104 1.30 8.46 10.48
N ILE A 105 2.01 8.34 9.36
CA ILE A 105 2.67 9.45 8.65
C ILE A 105 1.66 10.13 7.73
N PHE A 106 0.79 9.33 7.13
CA PHE A 106 -0.26 9.77 6.24
C PHE A 106 -1.50 8.89 6.44
N TYR A 107 -2.68 9.48 6.34
CA TYR A 107 -3.94 8.81 6.54
C TYR A 107 -5.00 9.37 5.60
N LEU A 108 -5.80 8.48 4.98
CA LEU A 108 -7.01 8.84 4.25
C LEU A 108 -8.18 8.01 4.77
N SER A 109 -9.37 8.61 4.75
CA SER A 109 -10.61 7.91 5.06
C SER A 109 -11.72 8.21 4.08
N LEU A 110 -12.44 7.18 3.67
CA LEU A 110 -13.65 7.26 2.88
C LEU A 110 -14.81 7.61 3.82
N ARG A 111 -15.54 8.67 3.49
CA ARG A 111 -16.70 9.16 4.25
C ARG A 111 -17.94 9.18 3.37
N LYS A 112 -19.10 9.21 4.02
CA LYS A 112 -20.42 9.24 3.38
C LYS A 112 -21.12 10.55 3.74
N THR A 113 -21.65 11.26 2.74
CA THR A 113 -22.46 12.46 2.95
C THR A 113 -23.86 12.10 3.43
N ASP A 114 -24.62 13.11 3.84
CA ASP A 114 -26.02 12.94 4.21
C ASP A 114 -26.90 12.53 3.01
N GLU A 115 -26.45 12.83 1.79
CA GLU A 115 -27.06 12.38 0.53
C GLU A 115 -26.65 10.95 0.12
N GLY A 116 -25.82 10.27 0.91
CA GLY A 116 -25.34 8.92 0.63
C GLY A 116 -24.19 8.83 -0.37
N LYS A 117 -23.56 9.96 -0.73
CA LYS A 117 -22.40 9.99 -1.64
C LYS A 117 -21.11 9.74 -0.88
N PHE A 118 -20.21 8.95 -1.46
CA PHE A 118 -18.90 8.68 -0.87
C PHE A 118 -17.83 9.64 -1.38
N PHE A 119 -16.91 10.02 -0.49
CA PHE A 119 -15.78 10.87 -0.81
C PHE A 119 -14.59 10.58 0.12
N TRP A 120 -13.39 10.66 -0.42
CA TRP A 120 -12.17 10.51 0.35
C TRP A 120 -11.87 11.79 1.13
N THR A 121 -11.26 11.65 2.30
CA THR A 121 -10.86 12.77 3.15
C THR A 121 -9.44 12.61 3.67
N ASP A 122 -8.77 13.73 3.84
CA ASP A 122 -7.48 13.84 4.54
C ASP A 122 -7.67 13.65 6.07
N PRO A 123 -6.57 13.62 6.86
CA PRO A 123 -6.66 13.50 8.32
C PRO A 123 -7.46 14.62 8.99
N GLU A 124 -7.45 15.81 8.41
CA GLU A 124 -8.17 17.00 8.87
C GLU A 124 -9.68 16.94 8.52
N GLY A 125 -10.09 15.96 7.70
CA GLY A 125 -11.47 15.73 7.27
C GLY A 125 -11.88 16.52 6.03
N ASN A 126 -10.95 17.18 5.35
CA ASN A 126 -11.22 17.88 4.11
C ASN A 126 -11.41 16.89 2.97
N PRO A 127 -12.38 17.11 2.07
CA PRO A 127 -12.61 16.25 0.92
C PRO A 127 -11.41 16.33 -0.03
N ILE A 128 -10.95 15.17 -0.47
CA ILE A 128 -9.93 15.02 -1.50
C ILE A 128 -10.54 14.35 -2.72
N LEU A 129 -10.17 14.84 -3.90
CA LEU A 129 -10.46 14.13 -5.14
C LEU A 129 -9.50 12.94 -5.20
N PHE A 130 -10.01 11.74 -5.41
CA PHE A 130 -9.17 10.55 -5.52
C PHE A 130 -9.53 9.78 -6.79
N PRO A 131 -8.55 9.40 -7.63
CA PRO A 131 -7.12 9.73 -7.54
C PRO A 131 -6.80 11.15 -8.02
N ASP A 132 -6.19 11.99 -7.18
CA ASP A 132 -5.64 13.30 -7.56
C ASP A 132 -4.11 13.29 -7.42
N PRO A 133 -3.34 13.66 -8.47
CA PRO A 133 -1.89 13.83 -8.39
C PRO A 133 -1.42 14.74 -7.25
N SER A 134 -2.24 15.69 -6.78
CA SER A 134 -1.91 16.55 -5.63
C SER A 134 -1.61 15.73 -4.36
N ILE A 135 -2.30 14.60 -4.18
CA ILE A 135 -2.11 13.69 -3.04
C ILE A 135 -0.71 13.10 -3.04
N ARG A 136 -0.11 12.86 -4.22
CA ARG A 136 1.26 12.35 -4.31
C ARG A 136 2.26 13.34 -3.71
N LYS A 137 2.07 14.64 -3.97
CA LYS A 137 2.90 15.69 -3.39
C LYS A 137 2.73 15.73 -1.87
N GLU A 138 1.50 15.61 -1.38
CA GLU A 138 1.24 15.57 0.05
C GLU A 138 1.89 14.36 0.72
N ILE A 139 1.76 13.16 0.14
CA ILE A 139 2.43 11.95 0.64
C ILE A 139 3.95 12.16 0.71
N GLN A 140 4.56 12.67 -0.37
CA GLN A 140 6.00 12.92 -0.40
C GLN A 140 6.43 13.98 0.62
N ASN A 141 5.66 15.07 0.77
CA ASN A 141 5.93 16.09 1.79
C ASN A 141 5.89 15.49 3.20
N ARG A 142 4.88 14.66 3.51
CA ARG A 142 4.75 14.00 4.82
C ARG A 142 5.88 13.00 5.08
N ILE A 143 6.30 12.25 4.06
CA ILE A 143 7.47 11.36 4.15
C ILE A 143 8.73 12.18 4.44
N GLN A 144 8.98 13.26 3.68
CA GLN A 144 10.15 14.11 3.87
C GLN A 144 10.19 14.72 5.27
N LEU A 145 9.08 15.35 5.71
CA LEU A 145 8.96 15.92 7.05
C LEU A 145 9.24 14.88 8.13
N TYR A 146 8.75 13.65 7.94
CA TYR A 146 9.04 12.56 8.87
C TYR A 146 10.53 12.21 8.89
N VAL A 147 11.14 11.99 7.72
CA VAL A 147 12.56 11.64 7.59
C VAL A 147 13.44 12.71 8.21
N ASP A 148 13.13 13.99 7.98
CA ASP A 148 13.84 15.13 8.56
C ASP A 148 13.70 15.18 10.08
N SER A 149 12.55 14.77 10.63
CA SER A 149 12.31 14.78 12.08
C SER A 149 13.07 13.68 12.85
N VAL A 150 13.49 12.61 12.17
CA VAL A 150 14.19 11.47 12.77
C VAL A 150 15.67 11.37 12.37
N SER A 151 16.17 12.33 11.58
CA SER A 151 17.57 12.45 11.17
C SER A 151 18.33 13.40 12.09
#